data_AF-A0A2S2R265-F1
#
_entry.id   AF-A0A2S2R265-F1
#
_cell.length_a   1.000
_cell.length_b   1.000
_cell.length_c   1.000
_cell.angle_alpha   90.00
_cell.angle_beta   90.00
_cell.angle_gamma   90.00
#
_symmetry.space_group_name_H-M   'P 1'
#
loop_
_entity.id
_entity.type
_entity.pdbx_description
1 polymer ?
#
loop_
_entity_poly.entity_id
_entity_poly.type
_entity_poly.pdbx_seq_one_letter_code
_entity_poly.pdbx_strand_id
1 'polypeptide(L)'
;MAREMKIPPKTMSRIIKEDLGLGAYRRSIGQRLTDALRKIRAIRAKKLLQQYAKNGHRQILFTDEKIFTIEEKFNRQNDRVYAHSSWEAAEKIHRVERGHHPASVMVRLG
;
A
#
# COMPACT_ATOMS: atom_id res chain seq x y z
N MET A 1 19.21 -11.27 -4.21
CA MET A 1 19.03 -12.13 -5.40
C MET A 1 20.28 -12.29 -6.29
N ALA A 2 20.75 -11.29 -7.06
CA ALA A 2 21.90 -11.50 -7.95
C ALA A 2 23.20 -11.90 -7.21
N ARG A 3 23.49 -11.21 -6.09
CA ARG A 3 24.63 -11.53 -5.21
C ARG A 3 24.48 -12.89 -4.52
N GLU A 4 23.29 -13.21 -4.02
CA GLU A 4 22.97 -14.51 -3.39
C GLU A 4 23.17 -15.67 -4.37
N MET A 5 22.70 -15.51 -5.60
CA MET A 5 22.80 -16.53 -6.65
C MET A 5 24.17 -16.54 -7.35
N LYS A 6 25.10 -15.64 -6.99
CA LYS A 6 26.42 -15.46 -7.62
C LYS A 6 26.34 -15.27 -9.16
N ILE A 7 25.28 -14.62 -9.64
CA ILE A 7 25.05 -14.36 -11.08
C ILE A 7 25.26 -12.87 -11.36
N PRO A 8 25.86 -12.50 -12.52
CA PRO A 8 25.96 -11.10 -12.93
C PRO A 8 24.59 -10.40 -12.95
N PRO A 9 24.46 -9.17 -12.43
CA PRO A 9 23.17 -8.47 -12.34
C PRO A 9 22.44 -8.34 -13.69
N LYS A 10 23.19 -8.19 -14.78
CA LYS A 10 22.65 -8.10 -16.15
C LYS A 10 21.98 -9.41 -16.56
N THR A 11 22.62 -10.55 -16.27
CA THR A 11 22.07 -11.88 -16.54
C THR A 11 20.83 -12.12 -15.69
N MET A 12 20.88 -11.80 -14.40
CA MET A 12 19.70 -11.89 -13.52
C MET A 12 18.53 -11.03 -14.02
N SER A 13 18.81 -9.81 -14.51
CA SER A 13 17.77 -8.94 -15.08
C SER A 13 17.15 -9.51 -16.36
N ARG A 14 17.95 -10.19 -17.21
CA ARG A 14 17.42 -10.87 -18.41
C ARG A 14 16.55 -12.05 -18.02
N ILE A 15 17.03 -12.91 -17.11
CA ILE A 15 16.26 -14.05 -16.62
C ILE A 15 14.90 -13.61 -16.08
N ILE A 16 14.88 -12.56 -15.25
CA ILE A 16 13.63 -12.05 -14.67
C ILE A 16 12.67 -11.50 -15.72
N LYS A 17 13.16 -10.72 -16.70
CA LYS A 17 12.30 -10.00 -17.64
C LYS A 17 11.98 -10.77 -18.91
N GLU A 18 12.96 -11.46 -19.46
CA GLU A 18 12.94 -12.11 -20.76
C GLU A 18 12.56 -13.59 -20.60
N ASP A 19 13.26 -14.34 -19.75
CA ASP A 19 13.00 -15.79 -19.59
C ASP A 19 11.75 -16.06 -18.74
N LEU A 20 11.57 -15.30 -17.65
CA LEU A 20 10.47 -15.47 -16.71
C LEU A 20 9.31 -14.48 -16.94
N GLY A 21 9.48 -13.44 -17.75
CA GLY A 21 8.41 -12.47 -18.05
C GLY A 21 7.86 -11.72 -16.83
N LEU A 22 8.67 -11.48 -15.80
CA LEU A 22 8.24 -10.87 -14.53
C LEU A 22 8.50 -9.35 -14.51
N GLY A 23 7.52 -8.62 -13.98
CA GLY A 23 7.62 -7.19 -13.67
C GLY A 23 7.99 -6.94 -12.20
N ALA A 24 8.68 -5.83 -11.94
CA ALA A 24 9.00 -5.39 -10.57
C ALA A 24 7.90 -4.49 -10.00
N TYR A 25 7.02 -5.05 -9.18
CA TYR A 25 5.90 -4.34 -8.56
C TYR A 25 6.25 -3.85 -7.16
N ARG A 26 5.74 -2.66 -6.80
CA ARG A 26 5.83 -2.16 -5.41
C ARG A 26 4.80 -2.90 -4.54
N ARG A 27 5.19 -3.30 -3.34
CA ARG A 27 4.24 -3.83 -2.34
C ARG A 27 3.13 -2.79 -2.09
N SER A 28 1.88 -3.25 -2.07
CA SER A 28 0.74 -2.39 -1.77
C SER A 28 0.68 -2.09 -0.27
N ILE A 29 0.76 -0.81 0.10
CA ILE A 29 0.67 -0.36 1.50
C ILE A 29 -0.83 -0.07 1.78
N GLY A 30 -1.42 -0.63 2.83
CA GLY A 30 -2.82 -0.36 3.24
C GLY A 30 -3.48 -1.53 4.02
N GLN A 31 -4.79 -1.51 4.26
CA GLN A 31 -5.53 -2.63 4.88
C GLN A 31 -6.27 -3.50 3.86
N ARG A 32 -6.22 -4.84 3.97
CA ARG A 32 -6.84 -5.74 2.98
C ARG A 32 -8.34 -5.65 3.18
N LEU A 33 -9.06 -5.16 2.17
CA LEU A 33 -10.51 -5.08 2.26
C LEU A 33 -11.10 -6.45 1.91
N THR A 34 -11.84 -7.02 2.86
CA THR A 34 -12.73 -8.15 2.61
C THR A 34 -13.84 -7.72 1.64
N ASP A 35 -14.45 -8.66 0.93
CA ASP A 35 -15.52 -8.33 -0.01
C ASP A 35 -16.74 -7.70 0.69
N ALA A 36 -17.00 -8.09 1.94
CA ALA A 36 -18.00 -7.44 2.79
C ALA A 36 -17.67 -5.95 3.02
N LEU A 37 -16.42 -5.61 3.37
CA LEU A 37 -16.00 -4.22 3.54
C LEU A 37 -16.09 -3.42 2.24
N ARG A 38 -15.79 -4.03 1.09
CA ARG A 38 -15.95 -3.39 -0.22
C ARG A 38 -17.41 -3.03 -0.49
N LYS A 39 -18.34 -3.96 -0.25
CA LYS A 39 -19.79 -3.73 -0.40
C LYS A 39 -20.27 -2.61 0.52
N ILE A 40 -19.89 -2.65 1.80
CA ILE A 40 -20.27 -1.62 2.77
C ILE A 40 -19.74 -0.24 2.34
N ARG A 41 -18.47 -0.15 1.91
CA ARG A 41 -17.88 1.10 1.41
C ARG A 41 -18.63 1.63 0.19
N ALA A 42 -18.97 0.78 -0.78
CA ALA A 42 -19.70 1.19 -1.97
C ALA A 42 -21.10 1.74 -1.65
N ILE A 43 -21.83 1.09 -0.74
CA ILE A 43 -23.15 1.53 -0.29
C ILE A 43 -23.06 2.89 0.42
N ARG A 44 -22.12 3.02 1.38
CA ARG A 44 -21.93 4.27 2.13
C ARG A 44 -21.51 5.42 1.23
N ALA A 45 -20.59 5.18 0.29
CA ALA A 45 -20.13 6.19 -0.65
C ALA A 45 -21.30 6.73 -1.51
N LYS A 46 -22.16 5.85 -2.04
CA LYS A 46 -23.35 6.27 -2.80
C LYS A 46 -24.30 7.13 -1.95
N LYS A 47 -24.55 6.74 -0.70
CA LYS A 47 -25.39 7.51 0.23
C LYS A 47 -24.82 8.89 0.53
N LEU A 48 -23.52 8.97 0.84
CA LEU A 48 -22.83 10.25 1.11
C LEU A 48 -22.87 11.19 -0.10
N LEU A 49 -22.68 10.66 -1.32
CA LEU A 49 -22.76 11.45 -2.55
C LEU A 49 -24.15 12.05 -2.77
N GLN A 50 -25.21 11.29 -2.48
CA GLN A 50 -26.59 11.78 -2.57
C GLN A 50 -26.89 12.81 -1.49
N GLN A 51 -26.52 12.53 -0.25
CA GLN A 51 -26.82 13.35 0.92
C GLN A 51 -26.14 14.72 0.88
N TYR A 52 -24.87 14.78 0.45
CA TYR A 52 -24.08 16.00 0.41
C TYR A 52 -23.91 16.57 -1.00
N ALA A 53 -24.87 16.28 -1.89
CA ALA A 53 -24.95 16.87 -3.22
C ALA A 53 -25.04 18.41 -3.15
N LYS A 54 -24.85 19.09 -4.30
CA LYS A 54 -24.95 20.57 -4.41
C LYS A 54 -24.11 21.33 -3.37
N ASN A 55 -22.86 20.92 -3.18
CA ASN A 55 -21.89 21.53 -2.24
C ASN A 55 -22.17 21.34 -0.74
N GLY A 56 -23.05 20.41 -0.35
CA GLY A 56 -23.30 20.10 1.07
C GLY A 56 -22.05 19.66 1.84
N HIS A 57 -21.03 19.14 1.15
CA HIS A 57 -19.75 18.75 1.74
C HIS A 57 -19.01 19.93 2.42
N ARG A 58 -19.29 21.18 2.02
CA ARG A 58 -18.66 22.37 2.62
C ARG A 58 -19.10 22.64 4.06
N GLN A 59 -20.20 22.01 4.50
CA GLN A 59 -20.68 22.09 5.87
C GLN A 59 -20.13 20.97 6.76
N ILE A 60 -19.30 20.08 6.20
CA ILE A 60 -18.70 18.98 6.95
C ILE A 60 -17.40 19.44 7.56
N LEU A 61 -17.34 19.46 8.89
CA LEU A 61 -16.08 19.57 9.63
C LEU A 61 -15.44 18.19 9.71
N PHE A 62 -14.29 18.02 9.09
CA PHE A 62 -13.51 16.79 9.19
C PHE A 62 -12.49 16.94 10.30
N THR A 63 -12.57 16.05 11.29
CA THR A 63 -11.55 15.94 12.33
C THR A 63 -10.80 14.62 12.14
N ASP A 64 -9.51 14.63 12.41
CA ASP A 64 -8.68 13.43 12.32
C ASP A 64 -7.61 13.41 13.41
N GLU A 65 -7.19 12.20 13.77
CA GLU A 65 -6.06 11.95 14.65
C GLU A 65 -4.94 11.31 13.86
N LYS A 66 -3.75 11.90 13.93
CA LYS A 66 -2.57 11.37 13.26
C LYS A 66 -1.43 11.16 14.23
N ILE A 67 -0.87 9.97 14.18
CA ILE A 67 0.36 9.61 14.89
C ILE A 67 1.55 9.94 13.98
N PHE A 68 2.44 10.81 14.45
CA PHE A 68 3.72 11.11 13.83
C PHE A 68 4.85 10.37 14.56
N THR A 69 5.60 9.54 13.86
CA THR A 69 6.73 8.80 14.43
C THR A 69 8.02 9.61 14.28
N ILE A 70 8.83 9.71 15.35
CA ILE A 70 10.03 10.56 15.40
C ILE A 70 11.19 9.96 14.57
N GLU A 71 11.24 8.64 14.40
CA GLU A 71 12.24 7.98 13.56
C GLU A 71 11.73 7.73 12.14
N GLU A 72 12.49 8.18 11.14
CA GLU A 72 12.33 7.68 9.77
C GLU A 72 13.02 6.32 9.66
N LYS A 73 12.25 5.24 9.63
CA LYS A 73 12.79 3.94 9.19
C LYS A 73 11.88 3.28 8.18
N PHE A 74 12.04 3.68 6.92
CA PHE A 74 11.60 2.85 5.79
C PHE A 74 12.39 3.14 4.50
N ASN A 75 13.34 2.26 4.16
CA ASN A 75 14.02 2.31 2.87
C ASN A 75 13.11 1.75 1.75
N ARG A 76 12.28 2.61 1.17
CA ARG A 76 11.27 2.31 0.12
C ARG A 76 11.85 1.65 -1.14
N GLN A 77 13.18 1.62 -1.33
CA GLN A 77 13.82 1.02 -2.50
C GLN A 77 13.91 -0.51 -2.45
N ASN A 78 13.92 -1.14 -1.28
CA ASN A 78 14.26 -2.57 -1.15
C ASN A 78 13.06 -3.54 -1.21
N ASP A 79 11.82 -3.05 -1.20
CA ASP A 79 10.61 -3.90 -1.09
C ASP A 79 9.85 -4.07 -2.43
N ARG A 80 10.56 -4.44 -3.49
CA ARG A 80 9.92 -4.81 -4.78
C ARG A 80 9.67 -6.31 -4.86
N VAL A 81 8.57 -6.69 -5.53
CA VAL A 81 8.15 -8.08 -5.75
C VAL A 81 8.14 -8.34 -7.24
N TYR A 82 8.71 -9.46 -7.67
CA TYR A 82 8.64 -9.92 -9.06
C TYR A 82 7.40 -10.80 -9.26
N ALA A 83 6.53 -10.41 -10.17
CA ALA A 83 5.28 -11.12 -10.51
C ALA A 83 4.91 -10.86 -11.98
N HIS A 84 3.96 -11.61 -12.54
CA HIS A 84 3.43 -11.34 -13.88
C HIS A 84 2.38 -10.22 -13.86
N SER A 85 1.76 -9.96 -12.71
CA SER A 85 0.78 -8.88 -12.56
C SER A 85 0.81 -8.22 -11.18
N SER A 86 0.24 -7.02 -11.09
CA SER A 86 0.06 -6.32 -9.82
C SER A 86 -0.90 -7.04 -8.87
N TRP A 87 -1.87 -7.80 -9.42
CA TRP A 87 -2.81 -8.61 -8.65
C TRP A 87 -2.10 -9.80 -7.99
N GLU A 88 -1.31 -10.53 -8.77
CA GLU A 88 -0.49 -11.64 -8.29
C GLU A 88 0.56 -11.16 -7.27
N ALA A 89 1.18 -9.99 -7.51
CA ALA A 89 2.10 -9.38 -6.55
C ALA A 89 1.42 -9.05 -5.21
N ALA A 90 0.13 -8.68 -5.24
CA ALA A 90 -0.65 -8.37 -4.04
C ALA A 90 -1.14 -9.63 -3.30
N GLU A 91 -1.26 -10.77 -3.99
CA GLU A 91 -1.61 -12.06 -3.40
C GLU A 91 -0.39 -12.76 -2.79
N LYS A 92 0.75 -12.75 -3.49
CA LYS A 92 1.98 -13.44 -3.08
C LYS A 92 2.60 -12.95 -1.77
N ILE A 93 2.37 -11.70 -1.37
CA ILE A 93 3.01 -11.13 -0.18
C ILE A 93 1.98 -10.53 0.76
N HIS A 94 1.99 -11.04 1.99
CA HIS A 94 1.27 -10.45 3.11
C HIS A 94 1.84 -9.07 3.40
N ARG A 95 0.96 -8.11 3.70
CA ARG A 95 1.37 -6.73 3.93
C ARG A 95 2.37 -6.66 5.07
N VAL A 96 3.34 -5.75 4.93
CA VAL A 96 4.32 -5.53 5.99
C VAL A 96 3.58 -5.02 7.22
N GLU A 97 3.47 -5.87 8.24
CA GLU A 97 3.06 -5.48 9.58
C GLU A 97 4.24 -4.76 10.22
N ARG A 98 4.05 -3.48 10.58
CA ARG A 98 5.08 -2.68 11.22
C ARG A 98 5.10 -3.03 12.71
N GLY A 99 5.96 -3.95 13.09
CA GLY A 99 6.22 -4.29 14.48
C GLY A 99 7.47 -3.58 14.98
N HIS A 100 7.39 -2.28 15.27
CA HIS A 100 8.24 -1.58 16.23
C HIS A 100 7.44 -0.36 16.69
N HIS A 101 7.45 -0.05 17.99
CA HIS A 101 6.79 1.12 18.56
C HIS A 101 7.84 2.25 18.69
N PRO A 102 8.16 3.01 17.61
CA PRO A 102 9.03 4.17 17.74
C PRO A 102 8.34 5.22 18.62
N ALA A 103 9.14 6.08 19.25
CA ALA A 103 8.60 7.27 19.91
C ALA A 103 7.73 8.05 18.92
N SER A 104 6.53 8.45 19.36
CA SER A 104 5.52 9.04 18.49
C SER A 104 4.71 10.11 19.20
N VAL A 105 4.21 11.08 18.45
CA VAL A 105 3.30 12.13 18.93
C VAL A 105 1.97 11.97 18.23
N MET A 106 0.88 11.98 19.00
CA MET A 106 -0.49 12.01 18.46
C MET A 106 -0.96 13.46 18.37
N VAL A 107 -1.43 13.86 17.19
CA VAL A 107 -1.95 15.20 16.93
C VAL A 107 -3.40 15.05 16.47
N ARG A 108 -4.29 15.86 17.05
CA ARG A 108 -5.68 15.99 16.61
C ARG A 108 -5.84 17.35 15.92
N LEU A 109 -6.44 17.35 14.73
CA LEU A 109 -6.79 18.57 13.99
C LEU A 109 -8.26 18.51 13.59
N GLY A 110 -8.93 19.65 13.66
CA GLY A 110 -10.36 19.80 13.37
C GLY A 110 -10.70 21.24 13.05
#